data_AF-A0A9D6DFQ2-F1
#
_entry.id   AF-A0A9D6DFQ2-F1
#
_cell.length_a   1.000
_cell.length_b   1.000
_cell.length_c   1.000
_cell.angle_alpha   90.00
_cell.angle_beta   90.00
_cell.angle_gamma   90.00
#
_symmetry.space_group_name_H-M   'P 1'
#
loop_
_entity.id
_entity.type
_entity.pdbx_description
1 polymer ?
#
loop_
_entity_poly.entity_id
_entity_poly.type
_entity_poly.pdbx_seq_one_letter_code
_entity_poly.pdbx_strand_id
1 'polypeptide(L)' 'MWLTFLALRNSIAVLMFSLAVTILGFVALGRLPIDLFPNINLPIINIGT' A
#
# COMPACT_ATOMS: atom_id res chain seq x y z
N MET A 1 3.60 -2.02 28.37
CA MET A 1 4.35 -2.82 27.37
C MET A 1 3.60 -4.10 27.01
N TRP A 2 2.35 -4.01 26.60
CA TRP A 2 1.54 -5.19 26.32
C TRP A 2 1.74 -5.70 24.89
N LEU A 3 1.91 -4.77 23.94
CA LEU A 3 2.15 -5.09 22.53
C LEU A 3 3.46 -5.87 22.30
N THR A 4 4.53 -5.49 22.98
CA THR A 4 5.81 -6.21 22.94
C THR A 4 5.69 -7.60 23.57
N PHE A 5 4.96 -7.74 24.68
CA PHE A 5 4.68 -9.05 25.28
C PHE A 5 3.86 -9.96 24.35
N LEU A 6 2.87 -9.41 23.65
CA LEU A 6 2.08 -10.14 22.66
C LEU A 6 2.94 -10.59 21.47
N ALA A 7 3.85 -9.72 21.02
CA ALA A 7 4.79 -10.04 19.95
C ALA A 7 5.80 -11.13 20.36
N LEU A 8 6.30 -11.09 21.59
CA LEU A 8 7.20 -12.11 22.13
C LEU A 8 6.52 -13.47 22.34
N ARG A 9 5.26 -13.46 22.79
CA ARG A 9 4.47 -14.69 23.02
C ARG A 9 4.16 -15.45 21.73
N ASN A 10 4.01 -14.74 20.61
CA ASN A 10 3.69 -15.33 19.30
C ASN A 10 4.69 -14.89 18.23
N SER A 11 5.97 -15.14 18.46
CA SER A 11 7.07 -14.71 17.58
C SER A 11 6.92 -15.16 16.12
N ILE A 12 6.48 -16.40 15.90
CA ILE A 12 6.27 -16.95 14.55
C ILE A 12 5.14 -16.20 13.83
N ALA A 13 4.04 -15.87 14.52
CA ALA A 13 2.94 -15.14 13.90
C ALA A 13 3.36 -13.73 13.47
N VAL A 14 4.16 -13.04 14.30
CA VAL A 14 4.71 -11.72 13.96
C VAL A 14 5.67 -11.80 12.78
N LEU A 15 6.53 -12.82 12.74
CA LEU A 15 7.42 -13.07 11.61
C LEU A 15 6.62 -13.27 10.31
N MET A 16 5.63 -14.16 10.33
CA MET A 16 4.80 -14.46 9.16
C MET A 16 4.01 -13.24 8.70
N PHE A 17 3.49 -12.45 9.63
CA PHE A 17 2.78 -11.20 9.32
C PHE A 17 3.71 -10.17 8.68
N SER A 18 4.91 -9.97 9.25
CA SER A 18 5.92 -9.08 8.67
C SER A 18 6.32 -9.49 7.25
N LEU A 19 6.51 -10.79 7.03
CA LEU A 19 6.82 -11.36 5.72
C LEU A 19 5.66 -11.15 4.75
N ALA A 20 4.42 -11.36 5.18
CA ALA A 20 3.23 -11.09 4.38
C ALA A 20 3.14 -9.61 3.97
N VAL A 21 3.32 -8.68 4.92
CA VAL A 21 3.34 -7.23 4.65
C VAL A 21 4.42 -6.87 3.64
N THR A 22 5.61 -7.46 3.76
CA THR A 22 6.73 -7.21 2.85
C THR A 22 6.40 -7.66 1.42
N ILE A 23 5.89 -8.88 1.25
CA ILE A 23 5.53 -9.42 -0.07
C ILE A 23 4.39 -8.61 -0.68
N LEU A 24 3.33 -8.34 0.09
CA LEU A 24 2.19 -7.56 -0.37
C LEU A 24 2.60 -6.14 -0.76
N GLY A 25 3.46 -5.49 0.04
CA GLY A 25 4.01 -4.17 -0.28
C GLY A 25 4.83 -4.18 -1.55
N PHE A 26 5.67 -5.20 -1.75
CA PHE A 26 6.46 -5.35 -2.98
C PHE A 26 5.58 -5.53 -4.22
N VAL A 27 4.55 -6.39 -4.13
CA VAL A 27 3.58 -6.57 -5.22
C VAL A 27 2.79 -5.29 -5.49
N ALA A 28 2.38 -4.57 -4.44
CA ALA A 28 1.65 -3.31 -4.59
C ALA A 28 2.51 -2.25 -5.29
N LEU A 29 3.79 -2.12 -4.93
CA LEU A 29 4.74 -1.20 -5.59
C LEU A 29 4.88 -1.50 -7.09
N GLY A 30 4.95 -2.79 -7.47
CA GLY A 30 5.03 -3.17 -8.88
C GLY A 30 3.73 -3.01 -9.68
N ARG A 31 2.59 -2.86 -9.01
CA ARG A 31 1.27 -2.74 -9.66
C ARG A 31 0.66 -1.34 -9.59
N LEU A 32 1.28 -0.42 -8.84
CA LEU A 32 0.84 0.97 -8.78
C LEU A 32 0.96 1.59 -10.18
N PRO A 33 -0.11 2.19 -10.72
CA PRO A 33 -0.02 2.90 -12.00
C PRO A 33 0.93 4.08 -11.84
N ILE A 34 1.92 4.13 -12.71
CA ILE A 34 2.94 5.18 -12.70
C ILE A 34 2.58 6.13 -13.83
N ASP A 35 2.24 7.36 -13.48
CA ASP A 35 2.06 8.45 -14.44
C ASP A 35 3.15 9.49 -14.19
N LEU A 36 3.63 10.12 -15.27
CA LEU A 36 4.59 11.20 -15.19
C LEU A 36 3.99 12.43 -14.51
N PHE A 37 2.68 12.62 -14.67
CA PHE A 37 1.95 13.71 -14.04
C PHE A 37 0.75 13.15 -13.26
N PRO A 38 0.49 13.63 -12.04
CA PRO A 38 -0.82 13.43 -11.44
C PRO A 38 -1.89 14.07 -12.33
N ASN A 39 -3.13 13.59 -12.29
CA ASN A 39 -4.21 14.18 -13.07
C ASN A 39 -4.49 15.62 -12.61
N ILE A 40 -3.87 16.57 -13.30
CA ILE A 40 -4.00 18.02 -13.09
C ILE A 40 -4.99 18.66 -14.07
N ASN A 41 -5.66 17.85 -14.90
CA ASN A 41 -6.64 18.38 -15.83
C ASN A 41 -7.85 18.88 -15.05
N LEU A 42 -8.20 20.13 -15.29
CA LEU A 42 -9.48 20.66 -14.82
C LEU A 42 -10.61 19.91 -15.56
N PRO A 43 -11.69 19.50 -14.87
CA PRO A 43 -12.82 18.85 -15.52
C PRO A 43 -13.58 19.89 -16.36
N ILE A 44 -13.19 20.01 -17.63
CA ILE A 44 -13.79 20.96 -18.57
C ILE A 44 -14.86 20.23 -19.39
N ILE A 45 -16.07 20.81 -19.44
CA ILE A 45 -17.15 20.36 -20.31
C ILE A 45 -17.20 21.32 -21.50
N ASN A 46 -16.98 20.80 -22.71
CA ASN A 46 -17.04 21.60 -23.92
C ASN A 46 -18.37 21.36 -24.65
N ILE A 47 -19.16 22.40 -24.88
CA ILE A 47 -20.44 22.32 -25.58
C ILE A 47 -20.23 22.87 -26.99
N GLY A 48 -20.25 21.99 -27.98
CA GLY A 48 -20.21 22.35 -29.40
C GLY A 48 -21.62 22.57 -29.94
N THR A 49 -21.77 23.58 -30.79
CA THR A 49 -23.02 23.88 -31.52
C THR A 49 -23.29 22.86 -32.61
#